data_AF-A0AB35YDC9-F1
#
_entry.id   AF-A0AB35YDC9-F1
#
_cell.length_a   1.000
_cell.length_b   1.000
_cell.length_c   1.000
_cell.angle_alpha   90.00
_cell.angle_beta   90.00
_cell.angle_gamma   90.00
#
_symmetry.space_group_name_H-M   'P 1'
#
loop_
_entity.id
_entity.type
_entity.pdbx_description
1 polymer ?
#
loop_
_entity_poly.entity_id
_entity_poly.type
_entity_poly.pdbx_seq_one_letter_code
_entity_poly.pdbx_strand_id
1 'polypeptide(L)' 'MEIEVKLKQLLSERNMKQVELSNLTGLTQRTISELTNNQIERLPKSTLCKIAEALEIEDIRQLIDFKK' A
#
# COMPACT_ATOMS: atom_id res chain seq x y z
N MET A 1 15.55 -4.40 11.62
CA MET A 1 14.39 -5.15 11.08
C MET A 1 13.25 -4.17 11.00
N GLU A 2 12.80 -3.90 9.78
CA GLU A 2 11.81 -2.86 9.47
C GLU A 2 10.66 -3.47 8.69
N ILE A 3 9.47 -2.92 8.82
CA ILE A 3 8.32 -3.33 7.99
C ILE A 3 8.45 -2.64 6.64
N GLU A 4 8.38 -3.41 5.56
CA GLU A 4 8.33 -2.91 4.19
C GLU A 4 6.96 -3.18 3.58
N VAL A 5 6.36 -2.13 3.03
CA VAL A 5 5.13 -2.17 2.25
C VAL A 5 5.48 -2.39 0.78
N LYS A 6 4.94 -3.44 0.18
CA LYS A 6 5.18 -3.88 -1.21
C LYS A 6 4.32 -3.14 -2.24
N LEU A 7 3.73 -2.00 -1.86
CA LEU A 7 2.72 -1.29 -2.65
C LEU A 7 3.22 -0.84 -4.02
N LYS A 8 4.47 -0.38 -4.11
CA LYS A 8 5.06 0.05 -5.39
C LYS A 8 5.11 -1.08 -6.41
N GLN A 9 5.50 -2.29 -5.98
CA GLN A 9 5.54 -3.46 -6.83
C GLN A 9 4.12 -3.88 -7.25
N LEU A 10 3.19 -3.97 -6.30
CA LEU A 10 1.79 -4.32 -6.56
C LEU A 10 1.12 -3.39 -7.59
N LEU A 11 1.37 -2.08 -7.49
CA LEU A 11 0.87 -1.12 -8.47
C LEU A 11 1.48 -1.31 -9.85
N SER A 12 2.78 -1.59 -9.92
CA SER A 12 3.47 -1.87 -11.19
C SER A 12 2.96 -3.14 -11.87
N GLU A 13 2.78 -4.22 -11.10
CA GLU A 13 2.26 -5.51 -11.60
C GLU A 13 0.83 -5.38 -12.15
N ARG A 14 0.05 -4.45 -11.59
CA ARG A 14 -1.34 -4.17 -11.99
C ARG A 14 -1.47 -3.05 -13.02
N ASN A 15 -0.36 -2.49 -13.50
CA ASN A 15 -0.34 -1.31 -14.37
C ASN A 15 -1.23 -0.15 -13.84
N MET A 16 -1.22 0.06 -12.53
CA MET A 16 -2.07 1.00 -11.81
C MET A 16 -1.25 2.20 -11.31
N LYS A 17 -1.76 3.41 -11.51
CA LYS A 17 -1.17 4.66 -11.01
C LYS A 17 -1.59 4.92 -9.56
N GLN A 18 -0.74 5.64 -8.82
CA GLN A 18 -1.03 6.02 -7.43
C GLN A 18 -2.34 6.82 -7.27
N VAL A 19 -2.67 7.68 -8.25
CA VAL A 19 -3.91 8.47 -8.24
C VAL A 19 -5.15 7.59 -8.36
N GLU A 20 -5.07 6.48 -9.11
CA GLU A 20 -6.18 5.54 -9.26
C GLU A 20 -6.44 4.83 -7.93
N LEU A 21 -5.38 4.36 -7.26
CA LEU A 21 -5.50 3.76 -5.93
C LEU A 21 -6.01 4.77 -4.88
N SER A 22 -5.56 6.02 -4.94
CA SER A 22 -6.05 7.11 -4.07
C SER A 22 -7.56 7.28 -4.22
N ASN A 23 -8.07 7.27 -5.44
CA ASN A 23 -9.50 7.37 -5.72
C ASN A 23 -10.28 6.14 -5.23
N LEU A 24 -9.75 4.92 -5.43
CA LEU A 24 -10.39 3.67 -5.01
C LEU A 24 -10.48 3.53 -3.48
N THR A 25 -9.42 3.92 -2.78
CA THR A 25 -9.30 3.74 -1.31
C THR A 25 -9.84 4.93 -0.50
N GLY A 26 -10.02 6.08 -1.14
CA GLY A 26 -10.26 7.36 -0.48
C GLY A 26 -9.10 7.83 0.39
N LEU A 27 -7.90 7.25 0.24
CA LEU A 27 -6.68 7.72 0.90
C LEU A 27 -6.09 8.88 0.11
N THR A 28 -5.39 9.79 0.79
CA THR A 28 -4.77 10.93 0.11
C THR A 28 -3.62 10.46 -0.78
N GLN A 29 -3.37 11.16 -1.90
CA GLN A 29 -2.21 10.88 -2.77
C GLN A 29 -0.89 10.93 -2.00
N ARG A 30 -0.78 11.81 -0.99
CA ARG A 30 0.38 11.84 -0.08
C ARG A 30 0.57 10.53 0.66
N THR A 31 -0.50 9.98 1.25
CA THR A 31 -0.46 8.69 1.97
C THR A 31 -0.02 7.57 1.04
N ILE A 32 -0.60 7.51 -0.17
CA ILE A 32 -0.21 6.50 -1.17
C ILE A 32 1.26 6.66 -1.57
N SER A 33 1.72 7.88 -1.80
CA SER A 33 3.12 8.17 -2.13
C SER A 33 4.08 7.72 -1.01
N GLU A 34 3.80 8.10 0.23
CA GLU A 34 4.60 7.69 1.40
C GLU A 34 4.64 6.16 1.55
N LEU A 35 3.53 5.46 1.32
CA LEU A 35 3.47 3.99 1.33
C LEU A 35 4.29 3.35 0.20
N THR A 36 4.18 3.87 -1.03
CA THR A 36 4.96 3.35 -2.18
C THR A 36 6.47 3.57 -2.01
N ASN A 37 6.86 4.60 -1.26
CA ASN A 37 8.25 4.94 -0.99
C ASN A 37 8.75 4.41 0.37
N ASN A 38 7.92 3.68 1.14
CA ASN A 38 8.25 3.20 2.48
C ASN A 38 8.70 4.31 3.46
N GLN A 39 8.08 5.48 3.36
CA GLN A 39 8.39 6.66 4.19
C GLN A 39 7.41 6.87 5.35
N ILE A 40 6.41 5.99 5.50
CA ILE A 40 5.38 6.14 6.53
C ILE A 40 5.89 5.68 7.90
N GLU A 41 5.79 6.55 8.91
CA GLU A 41 6.20 6.20 10.29
C GLU A 41 5.16 5.33 11.02
N ARG A 42 3.89 5.53 10.71
CA ARG A 42 2.76 4.84 11.34
C ARG A 42 1.89 4.24 10.28
N LEU A 43 1.63 2.94 10.38
CA LEU A 43 0.76 2.22 9.45
C LEU A 43 -0.55 1.83 10.15
N PRO A 44 -1.60 2.66 10.09
CA PRO A 44 -2.89 2.30 10.68
C PRO A 44 -3.47 1.06 10.00
N LYS A 45 -4.08 0.17 10.80
CA LYS A 45 -4.77 -1.02 10.28
C LYS A 45 -5.82 -0.69 9.22
N SER A 46 -6.51 0.45 9.36
CA SER A 46 -7.53 0.91 8.41
C SER A 46 -6.94 1.22 7.03
N THR A 47 -5.72 1.73 6.98
CA THR A 47 -5.02 2.01 5.72
C THR A 47 -4.69 0.70 5.00
N LEU A 48 -4.17 -0.28 5.74
CA LEU A 48 -3.93 -1.62 5.22
C LEU A 48 -5.21 -2.30 4.71
N CYS A 49 -6.29 -2.26 5.49
CA CYS A 49 -7.57 -2.86 5.10
C CYS A 49 -8.13 -2.22 3.83
N LYS A 50 -8.13 -0.87 3.74
CA LYS A 50 -8.61 -0.16 2.55
C LYS A 50 -7.82 -0.54 1.29
N ILE A 51 -6.50 -0.66 1.41
CA ILE A 51 -5.66 -1.05 0.27
C ILE A 51 -5.90 -2.52 -0.09
N ALA A 52 -6.04 -3.39 0.90
CA ALA A 52 -6.34 -4.80 0.68
C ALA A 52 -7.69 -4.98 -0.03
N GLU A 53 -8.73 -4.29 0.43
CA GLU A 53 -10.05 -4.28 -0.20
C GLU A 53 -9.98 -3.74 -1.64
N ALA A 54 -9.34 -2.58 -1.86
CA ALA A 54 -9.24 -1.96 -3.18
C ALA A 54 -8.41 -2.77 -4.20
N LEU A 55 -7.49 -3.60 -3.71
CA LEU A 55 -6.64 -4.46 -4.54
C LEU A 55 -7.09 -5.93 -4.51
N GLU A 56 -8.20 -6.26 -3.86
CA GLU A 56 -8.69 -7.65 -3.73
C GLU A 56 -7.62 -8.60 -3.17
N ILE A 57 -6.94 -8.17 -2.11
CA ILE A 57 -5.88 -8.93 -1.43
C ILE A 57 -6.44 -9.59 -0.18
N GLU A 58 -6.41 -10.92 -0.14
CA GLU A 58 -6.87 -11.71 1.01
C GLU A 58 -5.73 -12.10 1.97
N ASP A 59 -4.48 -12.08 1.49
CA ASP A 59 -3.30 -12.40 2.29
C ASP A 59 -2.46 -11.14 2.54
N ILE A 60 -2.41 -10.69 3.80
CA ILE A 60 -1.64 -9.52 4.23
C ILE A 60 -0.14 -9.60 3.86
N ARG A 61 0.41 -10.81 3.70
CA ARG A 61 1.80 -11.01 3.27
C ARG A 61 2.04 -10.56 1.83
N GLN A 62 1.01 -10.34 1.03
CA GLN A 62 1.17 -9.71 -0.29
C GLN A 62 1.46 -8.21 -0.15
N LEU A 63 0.99 -7.56 0.92
CA LEU A 63 1.12 -6.12 1.15
C LEU A 63 2.34 -5.73 1.98
N ILE A 64 2.69 -6.52 2.99
CA ILE A 64 3.76 -6.19 3.93
C ILE A 64 4.73 -7.36 4.13
N ASP A 65 5.96 -7.02 4.45
CA ASP A 65 7.02 -7.97 4.80
C ASP A 65 8.02 -7.36 5.77
N PHE A 66 8.97 -8.15 6.27
CA PHE A 66 10.14 -7.64 6.96
C PHE A 66 11.31 -7.46 6.00
N LYS A 67 11.86 -6.24 5.98
CA LYS A 67 13.14 -5.96 5.32
C LYS A 67 14.30 -6.34 6.24
N LYS A 68 15.20 -7.17 5.71
CA LYS A 68 16.47 -7.53 6.36
C LYS A 68 17.51 -6.46 6.11
#